data_AF-A0A410PYN0-F1
#
_entry.id   AF-A0A410PYN0-F1
#
_cell.length_a   1.000
_cell.length_b   1.000
_cell.length_c   1.000
_cell.angle_alpha   90.00
_cell.angle_beta   90.00
_cell.angle_gamma   90.00
#
_symmetry.space_group_name_H-M   'P 1'
#
loop_
_entity.id
_entity.type
_entity.pdbx_description
1 polymer ?
#
loop_
_entity_poly.entity_id
_entity_poly.type
_entity_poly.pdbx_seq_one_letter_code
_entity_poly.pdbx_strand_id
1 'polypeptide(L)' 'MRQFDTGSERGQKATFILQIKFRQNASWQGTVQWVEKKQEINFRSALELIKIIDSACEQGYQADVIGFEQAII' A
#
# COMPACT_ATOMS: atom_id res chain seq x y z
N MET A 1 -13.82 -15.74 -3.80
CA MET A 1 -12.66 -14.88 -4.10
C MET A 1 -12.99 -14.14 -5.40
N ARG A 2 -13.20 -12.81 -5.38
CA ARG A 2 -13.52 -12.07 -6.61
C ARG A 2 -12.28 -12.04 -7.50
N GLN A 3 -12.39 -12.60 -8.71
CA GLN A 3 -11.37 -12.48 -9.74
C GLN A 3 -11.42 -11.04 -10.26
N PHE A 4 -10.36 -10.28 -10.01
CA PHE A 4 -10.15 -9.00 -10.67
C PHE A 4 -9.57 -9.34 -12.05
N ASP A 5 -10.34 -9.06 -13.11
CA ASP A 5 -9.85 -9.13 -14.49
C ASP A 5 -8.81 -8.03 -14.70
N THR A 6 -7.58 -8.29 -14.24
CA THR A 6 -6.41 -7.53 -14.65
C THR A 6 -6.02 -8.07 -16.01
N GLY A 7 -6.33 -7.33 -17.08
CA GLY A 7 -5.84 -7.61 -18.43
C GLY A 7 -4.34 -7.91 -18.41
N SER A 8 -3.87 -8.67 -19.40
CA SER A 8 -2.56 -9.36 -19.49
C SER A 8 -1.28 -8.56 -19.16
N GLU A 9 -1.39 -7.31 -18.76
CA GLU A 9 -0.33 -6.42 -18.29
C GLU A 9 -0.45 -6.25 -16.77
N ARG A 10 -0.13 -7.31 -16.01
CA ARG A 10 0.22 -7.11 -14.58
C ARG A 10 1.36 -6.10 -14.53
N GLY A 11 1.22 -5.07 -13.70
CA GLY A 11 2.00 -3.83 -13.74
C GLY A 11 3.47 -4.06 -14.08
N GLN A 12 3.94 -3.45 -15.18
CA GLN A 12 5.29 -3.64 -15.73
C GLN A 12 6.43 -3.44 -14.72
N LYS A 13 6.15 -2.78 -13.57
CA LYS A 13 7.08 -2.55 -12.47
C LYS A 13 6.68 -3.23 -11.15
N ALA A 14 5.39 -3.21 -10.78
CA ALA A 14 4.88 -3.82 -9.55
C ALA A 14 3.35 -3.93 -9.57
N THR A 15 2.81 -4.92 -8.83
CA THR A 15 1.38 -5.16 -8.66
C THR A 15 0.99 -5.08 -7.19
N PHE A 16 0.04 -4.19 -6.86
CA PHE A 16 -0.46 -4.01 -5.50
C PHE A 16 -1.95 -4.37 -5.40
N ILE A 17 -2.32 -5.08 -4.35
CA ILE A 17 -3.71 -5.35 -3.97
C ILE A 17 -4.05 -4.47 -2.77
N LEU A 18 -5.12 -3.68 -2.88
CA LEU A 18 -5.58 -2.79 -1.82
C LEU A 18 -6.85 -3.33 -1.17
N GLN A 19 -6.84 -3.48 0.14
CA GLN A 19 -8.03 -3.75 0.94
C GLN A 19 -8.37 -2.50 1.77
N ILE A 20 -9.35 -1.73 1.28
CA ILE A 20 -9.86 -0.55 2.00
C ILE A 20 -10.78 -1.02 3.13
N LYS A 21 -10.40 -0.73 4.38
CA LYS A 21 -11.20 -1.03 5.58
C LYS A 21 -12.06 0.16 6.00
N PHE A 22 -11.53 1.38 5.88
CA PHE A 22 -12.23 2.61 6.28
C PHE A 22 -12.05 3.72 5.23
N ARG A 23 -13.03 4.63 5.18
CA ARG A 23 -13.06 5.80 4.28
C ARG A 23 -13.40 7.11 5.01
N GLN A 24 -12.99 7.22 6.27
CA GLN A 24 -13.32 8.38 7.12
C GLN A 24 -12.34 9.54 6.85
N ASN A 25 -12.76 10.77 7.16
CA ASN A 25 -11.96 11.99 7.05
C ASN A 25 -11.39 12.23 5.65
N ALA A 26 -12.19 11.97 4.61
CA ALA A 26 -11.79 12.09 3.20
C ALA A 26 -10.49 11.32 2.86
N SER A 27 -10.20 10.25 3.58
CA SER A 27 -8.98 9.44 3.44
C SER A 27 -9.33 7.96 3.39
N TRP A 28 -8.41 7.15 2.88
CA TRP A 28 -8.53 5.70 2.86
C TRP A 28 -7.59 5.09 3.90
N GLN A 29 -8.09 4.09 4.62
CA GLN A 29 -7.30 3.30 5.57
C GLN A 29 -7.54 1.82 5.31
N GLY A 30 -6.49 1.02 5.40
CA GLY A 30 -6.57 -0.36 4.95
C GLY A 30 -5.24 -1.07 4.93
N THR A 31 -5.16 -2.11 4.11
CA THR A 31 -3.93 -2.87 3.87
C THR A 31 -3.57 -2.85 2.39
N VAL A 32 -2.28 -2.81 2.10
CA VAL A 32 -1.72 -2.94 0.77
C VAL A 32 -0.83 -4.17 0.73
N GLN A 33 -1.09 -5.07 -0.20
CA GLN A 33 -0.29 -6.25 -0.43
C GLN A 33 0.48 -6.09 -1.74
N TRP A 34 1.81 -6.16 -1.65
CA TRP A 34 2.67 -6.27 -2.81
C TRP A 34 2.73 -7.74 -3.26
N VAL A 35 2.17 -8.03 -4.44
CA VAL A 35 2.01 -9.41 -4.94
C VAL A 35 3.36 -10.09 -5.17
N GLU A 36 4.33 -9.38 -5.75
CA GLU A 36 5.64 -9.92 -6.11
C GLU A 36 6.50 -10.22 -4.86
N LYS A 37 6.43 -9.37 -3.81
CA LYS A 37 7.15 -9.61 -2.55
C LYS A 37 6.36 -10.41 -1.51
N LYS A 38 5.09 -10.73 -1.78
CA LYS A 38 4.15 -11.35 -0.82
C LYS A 38 4.12 -10.64 0.53
N GLN A 39 4.31 -9.32 0.54
CA GLN A 39 4.36 -8.51 1.74
C GLN A 39 3.07 -7.70 1.87
N GLU A 40 2.47 -7.70 3.06
CA GLU A 40 1.30 -6.89 3.38
C GLU A 40 1.69 -5.79 4.39
N ILE A 41 1.25 -4.56 4.12
CA ILE A 41 1.54 -3.38 4.93
C ILE A 41 0.22 -2.66 5.23
N ASN A 42 0.01 -2.24 6.47
CA ASN A 42 -1.12 -1.41 6.84
C ASN A 42 -0.84 0.05 6.48
N PHE A 43 -1.85 0.77 5.98
CA PHE A 43 -1.80 2.22 5.79
C PHE A 43 -2.97 2.89 6.51
N ARG A 44 -2.70 4.03 7.13
CA ARG A 44 -3.64 4.84 7.91
C ARG A 44 -4.08 6.11 7.17
N SER A 45 -3.54 6.36 5.98
CA SER A 45 -3.99 7.43 5.10
C SER A 45 -3.67 7.16 3.63
N ALA A 46 -4.35 7.88 2.73
CA ALA A 46 -4.02 7.87 1.30
C ALA A 46 -2.56 8.31 1.02
N LEU A 47 -2.03 9.27 1.80
CA LEU A 47 -0.65 9.74 1.66
C LEU A 47 0.36 8.66 2.06
N GLU A 48 0.09 7.94 3.16
CA GLU A 48 0.93 6.82 3.59
C GLU A 48 0.94 5.69 2.57
N LEU A 49 -0.21 5.40 1.96
CA LEU A 49 -0.28 4.45 0.84
C LEU A 49 0.63 4.86 -0.32
N ILE A 50 0.57 6.14 -0.74
CA ILE A 50 1.42 6.65 -1.82
C ILE A 50 2.90 6.48 -1.46
N LYS A 51 3.31 6.80 -0.22
CA LYS A 51 4.70 6.62 0.24
C LYS A 51 5.14 5.15 0.19
N ILE A 52 4.28 4.22 0.57
CA ILE A 52 4.57 2.78 0.50
C ILE A 52 4.79 2.35 -0.96
N ILE A 53 3.93 2.79 -1.89
CA ILE A 53 4.06 2.48 -3.32
C ILE A 53 5.32 3.11 -3.91
N ASP A 54 5.61 4.36 -3.56
CA ASP A 54 6.79 5.10 -4.01
C ASP A 54 8.08 4.40 -3.55
N SER A 55 8.13 3.99 -2.28
CA SER A 55 9.24 3.21 -1.70
C SER A 55 9.39 1.81 -2.31
N ALA A 56 8.32 1.25 -2.88
CA ALA A 56 8.38 -0.02 -3.60
C ALA A 56 8.85 0.18 -5.05
N CYS A 57 8.62 1.35 -5.65
CA CYS A 57 9.04 1.70 -7.01
C CYS A 57 10.51 2.15 -7.07
N GLU A 58 10.99 2.85 -6.04
CA GLU A 58 12.40 3.18 -5.85
C GLU A 58 13.05 2.11 -4.97
N GLN A 59 13.99 1.31 -5.49
CA GLN A 59 14.78 0.35 -4.70
C GLN A 59 15.68 1.00 -3.61
N GLY A 60 15.45 2.27 -3.27
CA GLY A 60 16.34 3.10 -2.46
C GLY A 60 15.68 3.93 -1.36
N TYR A 61 14.36 3.85 -1.12
CA TYR A 61 13.80 4.46 0.09
C TYR A 61 13.83 3.43 1.22
N GLN A 62 14.75 3.62 2.16
CA GLN A 62 14.89 2.79 3.34
C GLN A 62 13.54 2.73 4.09
N ALA A 63 12.98 1.53 4.20
CA ALA A 63 11.77 1.26 4.97
C ALA A 63 11.92 1.55 6.49
N ASP A 64 13.06 2.08 6.92
CA ASP A 64 13.32 2.59 8.28
C ASP A 64 12.52 3.87 8.59
N VAL A 65 11.94 4.54 7.58
CA VAL A 65 11.13 5.76 7.78
C VAL A 65 9.64 5.46 8.01
N ILE A 66 9.19 4.19 8.07
CA ILE A 66 7.83 3.88 8.54
C ILE A 66 7.77 3.87 10.09
N GLY A 67 8.48 4.80 10.71
CA GLY A 67 8.29 5.23 12.08
C GLY A 67 7.26 6.35 12.14
N PHE A 68 5.97 6.03 11.93
CA PHE A 68 4.88 6.92 12.36
C PHE A 68 4.46 6.53 13.78
N GLU A 69 5.39 6.68 14.72
CA GLU A 69 5.02 6.92 16.11
C GLU A 69 4.44 8.33 16.20
N GLN A 70 3.12 8.42 16.30
CA GLN A 70 2.50 9.35 17.23
C GLN A 70 1.16 8.77 17.68
N ALA A 71 1.12 8.44 18.97
CA ALA A 71 -0.04 8.06 19.73
C ALA A 71 -1.16 9.11 19.61
N ILE A 72 -2.39 8.65 19.38
CA ILE A 72 -3.61 9.11 20.04
C ILE A 72 -4.55 7.90 20.11
N ILE A 73 -4.47 7.10 21.18
CA ILE A 73 -5.36 7.10 22.35
C ILE A 73 -4.53 6.61 23.55
#